data_AF-A0A964NZY2-F1
#
_entry.id   AF-A0A964NZY2-F1
#
_cell.length_a   1.000
_cell.length_b   1.000
_cell.length_c   1.000
_cell.angle_alpha   90.00
_cell.angle_beta   90.00
_cell.angle_gamma   90.00
#
_symmetry.space_group_name_H-M   'P 1'
#
loop_
_entity.id
_entity.type
_entity.pdbx_description
1 polymer ?
#
loop_
_entity_poly.entity_id
_entity_poly.type
_entity_poly.pdbx_seq_one_letter_code
_entity_poly.pdbx_strand_id
1 'polypeptide(L)'
;MNLRAAPIQPVTTDQDAADALLLTLADRVREARARRGMSRKILARDSRVSERYLAQLEAGKGNISILLLKQIAQALSMPLDSLLQRTDERSIDRMLIDQLLNRLSPQQLVTARANLARDFGQAHVTRQERIALIGLRGAGKSTLGARLARELDAPFIELDREVEREAATGLNEIFLLYGQAGYRRYERRALERLIEHHDRVVIATGGSIASEPGTFDLLLSTCFTVWLKARPEEHMARVIAQGDMRPIAGNKEAMDDLQRILVGRERLYRQADVAVDTGSSTIDQAYARLEQHVRHALAQRHALGESQ
;
A
#
# COMPACT_ATOMS: atom_id res chain seq x y z
N MET A 1 33.12 4.03 27.07
CA MET A 1 31.67 4.32 27.04
C MET A 1 31.02 3.23 26.20
N ASN A 2 30.43 2.22 26.87
CA ASN A 2 29.94 1.00 26.23
C ASN A 2 28.67 1.28 25.41
N LEU A 3 28.78 1.14 24.09
CA LEU A 3 27.63 1.08 23.18
C LEU A 3 26.95 -0.30 23.36
N ARG A 4 25.91 -0.35 24.20
CA ARG A 4 24.98 -1.48 24.21
C ARG A 4 24.19 -1.45 22.90
N ALA A 5 24.48 -2.41 22.02
CA ALA A 5 23.63 -2.70 20.87
C ALA A 5 22.20 -2.95 21.37
N ALA A 6 21.23 -2.23 20.78
CA ALA A 6 19.82 -2.47 21.04
C ALA A 6 19.48 -3.93 20.66
N PRO A 7 18.64 -4.63 21.45
CA PRO A 7 18.28 -6.01 21.16
C PRO A 7 17.57 -6.08 19.80
N ILE A 8 18.13 -6.87 18.90
CA ILE A 8 17.51 -7.24 17.62
C ILE A 8 16.19 -7.94 17.97
N GLN A 9 15.06 -7.30 17.68
CA GLN A 9 13.76 -7.94 17.87
C GLN A 9 13.67 -9.19 16.98
N PRO A 10 13.14 -10.33 17.50
CA PRO A 10 13.09 -11.56 16.74
C PRO A 10 12.27 -11.36 15.47
N VAL A 11 12.82 -11.81 14.35
CA VAL A 11 12.13 -11.87 13.06
C VAL A 11 11.01 -12.90 13.21
N THR A 12 9.76 -12.44 13.35
CA THR A 12 8.58 -13.31 13.26
C THR A 12 8.64 -14.10 11.96
N THR A 13 8.69 -15.42 12.04
CA THR A 13 8.69 -16.27 10.85
C THR A 13 7.30 -16.25 10.18
N ASP A 14 7.22 -16.56 8.88
CA ASP A 14 5.93 -16.69 8.18
C ASP A 14 5.01 -17.73 8.85
N GLN A 15 5.63 -18.70 9.52
CA GLN A 15 4.94 -19.75 10.27
C GLN A 15 4.33 -19.21 11.58
N ASP A 16 5.05 -18.36 12.31
CA ASP A 16 4.52 -17.66 13.49
C ASP A 16 3.34 -16.75 13.12
N ALA A 17 3.41 -16.10 11.96
CA ALA A 17 2.34 -15.25 11.45
C ALA A 17 1.10 -16.06 11.03
N ALA A 18 1.29 -17.21 10.39
CA ALA A 18 0.22 -18.13 10.03
C ALA A 18 -0.46 -18.72 11.27
N ASP A 19 0.31 -19.14 12.26
CA ASP A 19 -0.21 -19.68 13.52
C ASP A 19 -0.99 -18.61 14.30
N ALA A 20 -0.49 -17.38 14.36
CA ALA A 20 -1.21 -16.25 14.96
C ALA A 20 -2.55 -15.95 14.27
N LEU A 21 -2.61 -16.07 12.94
CA LEU A 21 -3.84 -15.90 12.18
C LEU A 21 -4.86 -17.01 12.48
N LEU A 22 -4.41 -18.27 12.52
CA LEU A 22 -5.27 -19.42 12.83
C LEU A 22 -5.85 -19.33 14.25
N LEU A 23 -5.05 -18.89 15.23
CA LEU A 23 -5.50 -18.65 16.61
C LEU A 23 -6.54 -17.52 16.67
N THR A 24 -6.29 -16.40 16.00
CA THR A 24 -7.24 -15.28 15.94
C THR A 24 -8.58 -15.71 15.32
N LEU A 25 -8.51 -16.49 14.25
CA LEU A 25 -9.70 -17.03 13.60
C LEU A 25 -10.46 -18.00 14.52
N ALA A 26 -9.74 -18.86 15.23
CA ALA A 26 -10.30 -19.82 16.18
C ALA A 26 -11.13 -19.15 17.27
N ASP A 27 -10.56 -18.12 17.92
CA ASP A 27 -11.23 -17.39 18.99
C ASP A 27 -12.49 -16.70 18.47
N ARG A 28 -12.47 -16.15 17.26
CA ARG A 28 -13.64 -15.48 16.67
C ARG A 28 -14.78 -16.40 16.35
N VAL A 29 -14.49 -17.56 15.77
CA VAL A 29 -15.52 -18.58 15.53
C VAL A 29 -16.12 -18.99 16.87
N ARG A 30 -15.29 -19.19 17.91
CA ARG A 30 -15.73 -19.53 19.26
C ARG A 30 -16.62 -18.44 19.88
N GLU A 31 -16.21 -17.18 19.81
CA GLU A 31 -16.94 -16.03 20.35
C GLU A 31 -18.23 -15.74 19.59
N ALA A 32 -18.20 -15.78 18.25
CA ALA A 32 -19.38 -15.57 17.41
C ALA A 32 -20.43 -16.66 17.65
N ARG A 33 -19.98 -17.90 17.87
CA ARG A 33 -20.82 -19.03 18.25
C ARG A 33 -21.40 -18.84 19.66
N ALA A 34 -20.57 -18.46 20.63
CA ALA A 34 -20.99 -18.23 22.01
C ALA A 34 -22.04 -17.11 22.13
N ARG A 35 -21.82 -15.97 21.46
CA ARG A 35 -22.77 -14.83 21.41
C ARG A 35 -24.15 -15.21 20.88
N ARG A 36 -24.23 -16.26 20.06
CA ARG A 36 -25.47 -16.75 19.45
C ARG A 36 -26.06 -17.96 20.19
N GLY A 37 -25.51 -18.33 21.35
CA GLY A 37 -25.97 -19.49 22.12
C GLY A 37 -25.82 -20.82 21.38
N MET A 38 -24.97 -20.89 20.35
CA MET A 38 -24.82 -22.09 19.52
C MET A 38 -23.83 -23.07 20.18
N SER A 39 -24.19 -24.35 20.23
CA SER A 39 -23.21 -25.41 20.50
C SER A 39 -22.41 -25.73 19.23
N ARG A 40 -21.23 -26.36 19.36
CA ARG A 40 -20.47 -26.79 18.17
C ARG A 40 -21.28 -27.74 17.30
N LYS A 41 -22.06 -28.64 17.91
CA LYS A 41 -22.98 -29.55 17.22
C LYS A 41 -24.04 -28.81 16.39
N ILE A 42 -24.61 -27.72 16.91
CA ILE A 42 -25.58 -26.90 16.17
C ILE A 42 -24.88 -26.20 14.99
N LEU A 43 -23.74 -25.56 15.25
CA LEU A 43 -22.98 -24.89 14.19
C LEU A 43 -22.56 -25.87 13.09
N ALA A 44 -22.09 -27.06 13.46
CA ALA A 44 -21.69 -28.13 12.54
C ALA A 44 -22.83 -28.53 11.59
N ARG A 45 -24.03 -28.73 12.15
CA ARG A 45 -25.23 -29.04 11.37
C ARG A 45 -25.58 -27.91 10.41
N ASP A 46 -25.60 -26.68 10.91
CA ASP A 46 -26.09 -25.52 10.15
C ASP A 46 -25.07 -25.07 9.07
N SER A 47 -23.76 -25.25 9.32
CA SER A 47 -22.70 -24.97 8.35
C SER A 47 -22.35 -26.16 7.46
N ARG A 48 -22.91 -27.35 7.71
CA ARG A 48 -22.53 -28.63 7.06
C ARG A 48 -21.03 -28.97 7.21
N VAL A 49 -20.41 -28.52 8.31
CA VAL A 49 -19.01 -28.83 8.64
C VAL A 49 -19.01 -29.84 9.78
N SER A 50 -18.09 -30.82 9.77
CA SER A 50 -18.06 -31.81 10.85
C SER A 50 -17.73 -31.17 12.21
N GLU A 51 -18.34 -31.66 13.28
CA GLU A 51 -18.09 -31.15 14.64
C GLU A 51 -16.61 -31.33 15.07
N ARG A 52 -15.95 -32.39 14.60
CA ARG A 52 -14.51 -32.61 14.81
C ARG A 52 -13.67 -31.52 14.16
N TYR A 53 -14.03 -31.11 12.95
CA TYR A 53 -13.35 -30.01 12.25
C TYR A 53 -13.65 -28.66 12.93
N LEU A 54 -14.89 -28.51 13.42
CA LEU A 54 -15.34 -27.58 14.47
C LEU A 54 -14.28 -27.34 15.55
N ALA A 55 -13.98 -28.43 16.25
CA ALA A 55 -13.07 -28.44 17.38
C ALA A 55 -11.62 -28.14 16.98
N GLN A 56 -11.17 -28.61 15.81
CA GLN A 56 -9.82 -28.29 15.30
C GLN A 56 -9.68 -26.81 14.96
N LEU A 57 -10.65 -26.25 14.23
CA LEU A 57 -10.71 -24.84 13.89
C LEU A 57 -10.72 -23.97 15.16
N GLU A 58 -11.60 -24.26 16.11
CA GLU A 58 -11.66 -23.53 17.38
C GLU A 58 -10.45 -23.75 18.28
N ALA A 59 -9.58 -24.73 18.00
CA ALA A 59 -8.31 -24.91 18.68
C ALA A 59 -7.15 -24.20 17.96
N GLY A 60 -7.41 -23.47 16.87
CA GLY A 60 -6.38 -22.86 16.02
C GLY A 60 -5.55 -23.87 15.26
N LYS A 61 -6.06 -25.10 15.06
CA LYS A 61 -5.32 -26.19 14.42
C LYS A 61 -5.84 -26.48 13.03
N GLY A 62 -4.91 -26.54 12.08
CA GLY A 62 -5.15 -26.99 10.70
C GLY A 62 -5.67 -25.88 9.78
N ASN A 63 -5.29 -25.99 8.51
CA ASN A 63 -5.71 -25.03 7.49
C ASN A 63 -7.18 -25.25 7.14
N ILE A 64 -7.97 -24.19 7.25
CA ILE A 64 -9.37 -24.20 6.83
C ILE A 64 -9.53 -23.77 5.37
N SER A 65 -10.30 -24.54 4.61
CA SER A 65 -10.73 -24.13 3.27
C SER A 65 -11.62 -22.89 3.37
N ILE A 66 -11.39 -21.90 2.49
CA ILE A 66 -12.19 -20.68 2.42
C ILE A 66 -13.68 -20.95 2.18
N LEU A 67 -14.01 -22.07 1.52
CA LEU A 67 -15.40 -22.48 1.30
C LEU A 67 -16.08 -22.95 2.60
N LEU A 68 -15.37 -23.71 3.43
CA LEU A 68 -15.87 -24.10 4.74
C LEU A 68 -15.98 -22.89 5.67
N LEU A 69 -15.02 -21.97 5.59
CA LEU A 69 -15.06 -20.72 6.34
C LEU A 69 -16.25 -19.86 5.96
N LYS A 70 -16.58 -19.76 4.66
CA LYS A 70 -17.79 -19.09 4.17
C LYS A 70 -19.08 -19.73 4.71
N GLN A 71 -19.17 -21.06 4.71
CA GLN A 71 -20.32 -21.77 5.26
C GLN A 71 -20.50 -21.51 6.76
N ILE A 72 -19.41 -21.48 7.52
CA ILE A 72 -19.42 -21.14 8.94
C ILE A 72 -19.86 -19.70 9.15
N ALA A 73 -19.34 -18.74 8.38
CA ALA A 73 -19.75 -17.34 8.44
C ALA A 73 -21.25 -17.17 8.16
N GLN A 74 -21.78 -17.88 7.15
CA GLN A 74 -23.20 -17.90 6.83
C GLN A 74 -24.05 -18.48 7.97
N ALA A 75 -23.65 -19.62 8.55
CA ALA A 75 -24.33 -20.21 9.69
C ALA A 75 -24.29 -19.29 10.92
N LEU A 76 -23.20 -18.56 11.10
CA LEU A 76 -23.04 -17.51 12.10
C LEU A 76 -23.72 -16.20 11.70
N SER A 77 -24.44 -16.11 10.58
CA SER A 77 -25.10 -14.87 10.13
C SER A 77 -24.16 -13.65 10.21
N MET A 78 -22.95 -13.79 9.68
CA MET A 78 -21.95 -12.73 9.64
C MET A 78 -21.18 -12.74 8.31
N PRO A 79 -20.68 -11.58 7.85
CA PRO A 79 -19.89 -11.54 6.64
C PRO A 79 -18.51 -12.18 6.87
N LEU A 80 -17.93 -12.75 5.81
CA LEU A 80 -16.71 -13.58 5.89
C LEU A 80 -15.49 -12.79 6.37
N ASP A 81 -15.35 -11.55 5.92
CA ASP A 81 -14.30 -10.62 6.30
C ASP A 81 -14.26 -10.33 7.81
N SER A 82 -15.42 -10.34 8.48
CA SER A 82 -15.51 -10.19 9.93
C SER A 82 -14.85 -11.32 10.72
N LEU A 83 -14.65 -12.50 10.12
CA LEU A 83 -13.86 -13.58 10.73
C LEU A 83 -12.34 -13.33 10.59
N LEU A 84 -11.91 -12.56 9.59
CA LEU A 84 -10.51 -12.43 9.15
C LEU A 84 -9.81 -11.10 9.54
N GLN A 85 -10.55 -10.06 9.94
CA GLN A 85 -9.94 -8.80 10.42
C GLN A 85 -8.97 -9.03 11.61
N ARG A 86 -8.11 -8.10 12.02
CA ARG A 86 -7.33 -8.22 13.29
C ARG A 86 -8.06 -7.46 14.40
N THR A 87 -8.12 -8.00 15.62
CA THR A 87 -9.06 -7.53 16.67
C THR A 87 -8.53 -6.37 17.53
N ASP A 88 -7.31 -5.88 17.33
CA ASP A 88 -6.72 -4.97 18.31
C ASP A 88 -7.41 -3.59 18.43
N GLU A 89 -8.44 -3.26 17.64
CA GLU A 89 -9.12 -1.96 17.74
C GLU A 89 -10.65 -2.02 17.51
N ARG A 90 -11.39 -2.88 18.21
CA ARG A 90 -12.85 -2.67 18.31
C ARG A 90 -13.19 -1.66 19.41
N SER A 91 -12.72 -0.42 19.25
CA SER A 91 -13.39 0.71 19.91
C SER A 91 -14.82 0.79 19.35
N ILE A 92 -15.82 1.01 20.22
CA ILE A 92 -17.20 1.30 19.80
C ILE A 92 -17.20 2.44 18.78
N ASP A 93 -16.34 3.42 18.97
CA ASP A 93 -16.18 4.56 18.08
C ASP A 93 -15.76 4.13 16.68
N ARG A 94 -14.86 3.14 16.55
CA ARG A 94 -14.43 2.64 15.23
C ARG A 94 -15.59 1.99 14.47
N MET A 95 -16.40 1.19 15.17
CA MET A 95 -17.59 0.58 14.58
C MET A 95 -18.60 1.65 14.13
N LEU A 96 -18.82 2.67 14.94
CA LEU A 96 -19.74 3.77 14.61
C LEU A 96 -19.21 4.60 13.43
N ILE A 97 -17.91 4.87 13.39
CA ILE A 97 -17.26 5.55 12.26
C ILE A 97 -17.43 4.75 10.97
N ASP A 98 -17.14 3.45 10.98
CA ASP A 98 -17.29 2.61 9.79
C ASP A 98 -18.76 2.59 9.30
N GLN A 99 -19.75 2.59 10.21
CA GLN A 99 -21.16 2.71 9.85
C GLN A 99 -21.51 4.06 9.20
N LEU A 100 -20.93 5.15 9.67
CA LEU A 100 -21.09 6.47 9.05
C LEU A 100 -20.47 6.47 7.66
N LEU A 101 -19.22 6.02 7.53
CA LEU A 101 -18.47 5.99 6.26
C LEU A 101 -19.20 5.17 5.19
N ASN A 102 -19.76 4.02 5.54
CA ASN A 102 -20.50 3.15 4.62
C ASN A 102 -21.78 3.79 4.04
N ARG A 103 -22.28 4.88 4.62
CA ARG A 103 -23.47 5.61 4.12
C ARG A 103 -23.11 6.81 3.25
N LEU A 104 -21.83 7.18 3.16
CA LEU A 104 -21.39 8.34 2.42
C LEU A 104 -21.24 8.04 0.93
N SER A 105 -21.61 9.01 0.09
CA SER A 105 -21.28 8.99 -1.35
C SER A 105 -19.78 9.18 -1.58
N PRO A 106 -19.25 8.85 -2.77
CA PRO A 106 -17.82 9.03 -3.07
C PRO A 106 -17.31 10.47 -2.84
N GLN A 107 -18.10 11.48 -3.19
CA GLN A 107 -17.73 12.88 -2.94
C GLN A 107 -17.70 13.20 -1.44
N GLN A 108 -18.68 12.70 -0.67
CA GLN A 108 -18.72 12.89 0.77
C GLN A 108 -17.59 12.14 1.49
N LEU A 109 -17.16 10.99 0.97
CA LEU A 109 -15.97 10.28 1.48
C LEU A 109 -14.70 11.09 1.30
N VAL A 110 -14.55 11.80 0.17
CA VAL A 110 -13.42 12.72 -0.04
C VAL A 110 -13.44 13.85 0.99
N THR A 111 -14.61 14.45 1.25
CA THR A 111 -14.76 15.50 2.27
C THR A 111 -14.51 14.98 3.69
N ALA A 112 -15.08 13.83 4.05
CA ALA A 112 -14.89 13.21 5.36
C ALA A 112 -13.43 12.85 5.60
N ARG A 113 -12.75 12.28 4.59
CA ARG A 113 -11.31 12.03 4.62
C ARG A 113 -10.54 13.32 4.86
N ALA A 114 -10.85 14.40 4.14
CA ALA A 114 -10.16 15.69 4.28
C ALA A 114 -10.33 16.31 5.68
N ASN A 115 -11.50 16.15 6.31
CA ASN A 115 -11.74 16.63 7.67
C ASN A 115 -11.00 15.78 8.72
N LEU A 116 -11.08 14.44 8.61
CA LEU A 116 -10.34 13.54 9.51
C LEU A 116 -8.82 13.75 9.40
N ALA A 117 -8.35 13.96 8.17
CA ALA A 117 -7.00 14.40 7.87
C ALA A 117 -6.63 15.69 8.61
N ARG A 118 -7.44 16.74 8.46
CA ARG A 118 -7.21 18.04 9.12
C ARG A 118 -7.11 17.91 10.65
N ASP A 119 -8.03 17.17 11.26
CA ASP A 119 -8.23 17.19 12.70
C ASP A 119 -7.36 16.14 13.44
N PHE A 120 -7.02 15.03 12.78
CA PHE A 120 -6.34 13.90 13.40
C PHE A 120 -5.09 13.41 12.65
N GLY A 121 -4.83 13.91 11.45
CA GLY A 121 -3.63 13.53 10.71
C GLY A 121 -2.40 14.26 11.25
N GLN A 122 -1.49 13.53 11.90
CA GLN A 122 -0.23 14.06 12.45
C GLN A 122 0.75 14.65 11.40
N ALA A 123 0.39 14.81 10.12
CA ALA A 123 1.33 15.19 9.07
C ALA A 123 0.75 16.10 7.95
N HIS A 124 -0.30 16.88 8.21
CA HIS A 124 -0.94 17.66 7.13
C HIS A 124 -0.23 18.94 6.70
N VAL A 125 0.72 19.47 7.48
CA VAL A 125 1.40 20.72 7.11
C VAL A 125 2.41 20.52 5.97
N THR A 126 2.95 19.30 5.82
CA THR A 126 4.08 19.03 4.90
C THR A 126 3.75 18.07 3.76
N ARG A 127 2.53 17.52 3.69
CA ARG A 127 2.10 16.63 2.60
C ARG A 127 2.36 17.23 1.21
N GLN A 128 2.06 18.51 1.03
CA GLN A 128 2.23 19.18 -0.26
C GLN A 128 3.70 19.46 -0.61
N GLU A 129 4.61 19.43 0.36
CA GLU A 129 6.05 19.62 0.18
C GLU A 129 6.79 18.29 -0.07
N ARG A 130 6.17 17.15 0.28
CA ARG A 130 6.61 15.81 -0.12
C ARG A 130 5.94 15.41 -1.43
N ILE A 131 6.69 15.41 -2.53
CA ILE A 131 6.15 15.09 -3.85
C ILE A 131 6.54 13.67 -4.21
N ALA A 132 5.57 12.77 -4.39
CA ALA A 132 5.83 11.39 -4.79
C ALA A 132 5.42 11.14 -6.23
N LEU A 133 6.38 10.74 -7.06
CA LEU A 133 6.18 10.34 -8.44
C LEU A 133 5.91 8.85 -8.52
N ILE A 134 4.72 8.49 -9.00
CA ILE A 134 4.28 7.10 -9.17
C ILE A 134 4.11 6.75 -10.65
N GLY A 135 4.22 5.47 -10.97
CA GLY A 135 4.06 4.96 -12.34
C GLY A 135 5.04 3.83 -12.65
N LEU A 136 4.86 3.17 -13.79
CA LEU A 136 5.72 2.05 -14.17
C LEU A 136 7.17 2.49 -14.47
N ARG A 137 8.07 1.51 -14.50
CA ARG A 137 9.43 1.70 -15.00
C ARG A 137 9.37 2.30 -16.42
N GLY A 138 10.29 3.21 -16.75
CA GLY A 138 10.22 3.97 -18.00
C GLY A 138 9.23 5.14 -18.03
N ALA A 139 8.45 5.39 -16.96
CA ALA A 139 7.57 6.58 -16.90
C ALA A 139 8.31 7.92 -16.84
N GLY A 140 9.63 7.92 -16.59
CA GLY A 140 10.42 9.15 -16.43
C GLY A 140 10.52 9.68 -15.00
N LYS A 141 10.15 8.89 -13.98
CA LYS A 141 10.20 9.29 -12.56
C LYS A 141 11.56 9.84 -12.13
N SER A 142 12.64 9.11 -12.41
CA SER A 142 13.99 9.54 -12.01
C SER A 142 14.44 10.80 -12.75
N THR A 143 14.16 10.89 -14.05
CA THR A 143 14.54 12.04 -14.88
C THR A 143 13.77 13.32 -14.50
N LEU A 144 12.44 13.24 -14.45
CA LEU A 144 11.59 14.38 -14.11
C LEU A 144 11.71 14.74 -12.62
N GLY A 145 11.81 13.75 -11.75
CA GLY A 145 11.97 13.95 -10.31
C GLY A 145 13.28 14.61 -9.93
N ALA A 146 14.41 14.18 -10.51
CA ALA A 146 15.71 14.81 -10.24
C ALA A 146 15.77 16.26 -10.76
N ARG A 147 15.04 16.60 -11.81
CA ARG A 147 14.89 17.99 -12.28
C ARG A 147 14.01 18.80 -11.33
N LEU A 148 12.85 18.26 -10.98
CA LEU A 148 11.90 18.90 -10.06
C LEU A 148 12.54 19.21 -8.71
N ALA A 149 13.27 18.26 -8.16
CA ALA A 149 13.98 18.41 -6.90
C ALA A 149 15.01 19.55 -6.93
N ARG A 150 15.77 19.67 -8.02
CA ARG A 150 16.72 20.78 -8.20
C ARG A 150 16.03 22.14 -8.27
N GLU A 151 14.95 22.24 -9.02
CA GLU A 151 14.23 23.51 -9.17
C GLU A 151 13.48 23.91 -7.89
N LEU A 152 13.05 22.93 -7.09
CA LEU A 152 12.46 23.17 -5.78
C LEU A 152 13.52 23.38 -4.69
N ASP A 153 14.80 23.12 -4.92
CA ASP A 153 15.79 23.06 -3.83
C ASP A 153 15.36 22.08 -2.72
N ALA A 154 15.07 20.84 -3.14
CA ALA A 154 14.67 19.74 -2.28
C ALA A 154 15.50 18.48 -2.59
N PRO A 155 15.66 17.56 -1.63
CA PRO A 155 16.29 16.27 -1.90
C PRO A 155 15.50 15.45 -2.93
N PHE A 156 16.22 14.74 -3.81
CA PHE A 156 15.65 13.71 -4.67
C PHE A 156 16.01 12.33 -4.12
N ILE A 157 14.99 11.52 -3.81
CA ILE A 157 15.16 10.19 -3.22
C ILE A 157 14.45 9.14 -4.08
N GLU A 158 15.15 8.09 -4.45
CA GLU A 158 14.55 6.90 -5.05
C GLU A 158 14.25 5.90 -3.94
N LEU A 159 12.96 5.57 -3.74
CA LEU A 159 12.55 4.72 -2.63
C LEU A 159 13.22 3.34 -2.66
N ASP A 160 13.43 2.78 -3.86
CA ASP A 160 14.14 1.51 -4.04
C ASP A 160 15.57 1.55 -3.46
N ARG A 161 16.26 2.71 -3.50
CA ARG A 161 17.58 2.86 -2.86
C ARG A 161 17.48 2.92 -1.34
N GLU A 162 16.42 3.54 -0.81
CA GLU A 162 16.18 3.53 0.63
C GLU A 162 15.82 2.13 1.14
N VAL A 163 15.14 1.31 0.32
CA VAL A 163 14.89 -0.11 0.62
C VAL A 163 16.20 -0.88 0.73
N GLU A 164 17.13 -0.69 -0.21
CA GLU A 164 18.45 -1.34 -0.16
C GLU A 164 19.25 -0.90 1.07
N ARG A 165 19.19 0.39 1.44
CA ARG A 165 19.83 0.90 2.66
C ARG A 165 19.20 0.33 3.92
N GLU A 166 17.88 0.25 3.98
CA GLU A 166 17.13 -0.33 5.11
C GLU A 166 17.49 -1.80 5.32
N ALA A 167 17.61 -2.56 4.23
CA ALA A 167 17.94 -3.97 4.26
C ALA A 167 19.45 -4.27 4.33
N ALA A 168 20.30 -3.23 4.21
CA ALA A 168 21.76 -3.34 4.07
C ALA A 168 22.21 -4.33 2.98
N THR A 169 21.40 -4.49 1.93
CA THR A 169 21.62 -5.45 0.84
C THR A 169 20.88 -5.01 -0.42
N GLY A 170 21.29 -5.50 -1.58
CA GLY A 170 20.71 -5.12 -2.87
C GLY A 170 19.31 -5.71 -3.06
N LEU A 171 18.51 -5.12 -3.96
CA LEU A 171 17.15 -5.60 -4.22
C LEU A 171 17.11 -7.08 -4.64
N ASN A 172 18.08 -7.54 -5.44
CA ASN A 172 18.14 -8.92 -5.90
C ASN A 172 18.32 -9.89 -4.72
N GLU A 173 19.20 -9.57 -3.78
CA GLU A 173 19.42 -10.34 -2.55
C GLU A 173 18.18 -10.31 -1.66
N ILE A 174 17.49 -9.17 -1.55
CA ILE A 174 16.23 -9.09 -0.80
C ILE A 174 15.21 -10.08 -1.36
N PHE A 175 15.00 -10.09 -2.68
CA PHE A 175 14.06 -11.02 -3.32
C PHE A 175 14.51 -12.47 -3.18
N LEU A 176 15.81 -12.76 -3.26
CA LEU A 176 16.34 -14.12 -3.15
C LEU A 176 16.21 -14.67 -1.71
N LEU A 177 16.49 -13.86 -0.70
CA LEU A 177 16.58 -14.28 0.70
C LEU A 177 15.25 -14.15 1.45
N TYR A 178 14.49 -13.09 1.18
CA TYR A 178 13.27 -12.73 1.92
C TYR A 178 12.01 -12.72 1.07
N GLY A 179 12.14 -12.98 -0.24
CA GLY A 179 11.02 -13.00 -1.17
C GLY A 179 10.31 -11.65 -1.27
N GLN A 180 9.12 -11.69 -1.85
CA GLN A 180 8.31 -10.50 -2.07
C GLN A 180 7.79 -9.89 -0.77
N ALA A 181 7.43 -10.72 0.23
CA ALA A 181 6.96 -10.25 1.53
C ALA A 181 8.05 -9.45 2.27
N GLY A 182 9.29 -9.91 2.23
CA GLY A 182 10.44 -9.18 2.76
C GLY A 182 10.63 -7.83 2.09
N TYR A 183 10.63 -7.79 0.75
CA TYR A 183 10.69 -6.52 0.01
C TYR A 183 9.57 -5.56 0.43
N ARG A 184 8.32 -6.02 0.55
CA ARG A 184 7.20 -5.15 0.98
C ARG A 184 7.39 -4.58 2.37
N ARG A 185 7.92 -5.38 3.30
CA ARG A 185 8.23 -4.92 4.66
C ARG A 185 9.30 -3.83 4.66
N TYR A 186 10.36 -4.00 3.87
CA TYR A 186 11.41 -2.99 3.74
C TYR A 186 10.93 -1.74 2.98
N GLU A 187 10.13 -1.90 1.92
CA GLU A 187 9.49 -0.81 1.16
C GLU A 187 8.64 0.08 2.07
N ARG A 188 7.82 -0.54 2.94
CA ARG A 188 7.01 0.19 3.91
C ARG A 188 7.87 0.97 4.91
N ARG A 189 8.85 0.31 5.53
CA ARG A 189 9.74 0.94 6.52
C ARG A 189 10.56 2.09 5.95
N ALA A 190 11.08 1.90 4.73
CA ALA A 190 11.82 2.93 4.02
C ALA A 190 10.95 4.16 3.77
N LEU A 191 9.68 3.96 3.37
CA LEU A 191 8.74 5.06 3.18
C LEU A 191 8.40 5.77 4.50
N GLU A 192 8.10 5.02 5.56
CA GLU A 192 7.81 5.56 6.90
C GLU A 192 8.98 6.44 7.40
N ARG A 193 10.22 5.95 7.32
CA ARG A 193 11.41 6.73 7.69
C ARG A 193 11.61 7.97 6.84
N LEU A 194 11.41 7.85 5.52
CA LEU A 194 11.56 8.99 4.61
C LEU A 194 10.58 10.11 4.99
N ILE A 195 9.32 9.77 5.25
CA ILE A 195 8.29 10.74 5.66
C ILE A 195 8.67 11.39 7.00
N GLU A 196 9.15 10.60 7.96
CA GLU A 196 9.55 11.08 9.29
C GLU A 196 10.73 12.08 9.23
N HIS A 197 11.73 11.83 8.37
CA HIS A 197 12.97 12.61 8.34
C HIS A 197 12.95 13.79 7.36
N HIS A 198 12.00 13.80 6.42
CA HIS A 198 11.95 14.82 5.36
C HIS A 198 10.58 15.48 5.29
N ASP A 199 10.50 16.74 5.70
CA ASP A 199 9.31 17.56 5.48
C ASP A 199 9.16 18.00 4.02
N ARG A 200 10.28 18.13 3.30
CA ARG A 200 10.33 18.54 1.90
C ARG A 200 11.26 17.63 1.11
N VAL A 201 10.72 16.95 0.09
CA VAL A 201 11.44 15.92 -0.67
C VAL A 201 10.68 15.56 -1.96
N VAL A 202 11.42 15.20 -3.00
CA VAL A 202 10.85 14.56 -4.20
C VAL A 202 11.23 13.08 -4.20
N ILE A 203 10.22 12.22 -4.23
CA ILE A 203 10.33 10.77 -4.11
C ILE A 203 10.00 10.13 -5.44
N ALA A 204 10.88 9.27 -5.97
CA ALA A 204 10.53 8.34 -7.04
C ALA A 204 10.28 6.95 -6.46
N THR A 205 9.08 6.41 -6.65
CA THR A 205 8.71 5.10 -6.09
C THR A 205 9.05 3.94 -7.02
N GLY A 206 9.15 2.73 -6.48
CA GLY A 206 9.08 1.51 -7.27
C GLY A 206 7.71 1.39 -7.98
N GLY A 207 7.68 0.79 -9.17
CA GLY A 207 6.42 0.63 -9.91
C GLY A 207 5.45 -0.37 -9.27
N SER A 208 5.93 -1.17 -8.31
CA SER A 208 5.17 -2.20 -7.61
C SER A 208 4.41 -1.67 -6.39
N ILE A 209 4.73 -0.45 -5.91
CA ILE A 209 4.16 0.15 -4.69
C ILE A 209 2.63 0.23 -4.75
N ALA A 210 2.08 0.53 -5.94
CA ALA A 210 0.64 0.66 -6.13
C ALA A 210 -0.11 -0.66 -5.87
N SER A 211 0.58 -1.79 -5.94
CA SER A 211 0.02 -3.12 -5.66
C SER A 211 0.12 -3.54 -4.19
N GLU A 212 0.63 -2.68 -3.30
CA GLU A 212 0.71 -2.91 -1.86
C GLU A 212 -0.20 -1.90 -1.13
N PRO A 213 -1.44 -2.26 -0.78
CA PRO A 213 -2.44 -1.30 -0.29
C PRO A 213 -1.95 -0.48 0.91
N GLY A 214 -1.35 -1.11 1.93
CA GLY A 214 -0.93 -0.39 3.13
C GLY A 214 0.17 0.64 2.90
N THR A 215 1.14 0.33 2.04
CA THR A 215 2.22 1.26 1.69
C THR A 215 1.75 2.34 0.73
N PHE A 216 0.87 1.98 -0.20
CA PHE A 216 0.30 2.93 -1.16
C PHE A 216 -0.64 3.92 -0.48
N ASP A 217 -1.47 3.48 0.46
CA ASP A 217 -2.35 4.34 1.25
C ASP A 217 -1.54 5.32 2.11
N LEU A 218 -0.43 4.85 2.70
CA LEU A 218 0.52 5.72 3.41
C LEU A 218 1.04 6.81 2.46
N LEU A 219 1.60 6.44 1.31
CA LEU A 219 2.10 7.38 0.30
C LEU A 219 1.03 8.39 -0.13
N LEU A 220 -0.16 7.90 -0.44
CA LEU A 220 -1.32 8.69 -0.84
C LEU A 220 -1.87 9.56 0.28
N SER A 221 -1.51 9.35 1.55
CA SER A 221 -1.94 10.14 2.70
C SER A 221 -0.90 11.17 3.14
N THR A 222 0.40 10.91 2.90
CA THR A 222 1.51 11.74 3.40
C THR A 222 2.24 12.54 2.33
N CYS A 223 1.98 12.29 1.04
CA CYS A 223 2.64 12.99 -0.06
C CYS A 223 1.63 13.56 -1.06
N PHE A 224 2.00 14.64 -1.76
CA PHE A 224 1.37 15.04 -3.01
C PHE A 224 1.83 14.08 -4.12
N THR A 225 0.90 13.33 -4.67
CA THR A 225 1.19 12.22 -5.56
C THR A 225 0.94 12.58 -7.02
N VAL A 226 1.93 12.32 -7.87
CA VAL A 226 1.87 12.59 -9.31
C VAL A 226 2.05 11.29 -10.07
N TRP A 227 1.02 10.88 -10.80
CA TRP A 227 1.10 9.74 -11.70
C TRP A 227 1.72 10.16 -13.04
N LEU A 228 2.91 9.65 -13.34
CA LEU A 228 3.52 9.77 -14.66
C LEU A 228 3.01 8.65 -15.57
N LYS A 229 2.26 9.01 -16.59
CA LYS A 229 1.66 8.09 -17.56
C LYS A 229 2.47 8.10 -18.87
N ALA A 230 2.64 6.93 -19.48
CA ALA A 230 3.12 6.76 -20.84
C ALA A 230 2.40 5.58 -21.49
N ARG A 231 2.51 5.44 -22.81
CA ARG A 231 1.98 4.28 -23.52
C ARG A 231 2.86 3.04 -23.24
N PRO A 232 2.31 1.81 -23.28
CA PRO A 232 3.07 0.57 -23.06
C PRO A 232 4.35 0.51 -23.91
N GLU A 233 4.27 0.88 -25.18
CA GLU A 233 5.37 0.85 -26.14
C GLU A 233 6.49 1.84 -25.74
N GLU A 234 6.11 3.00 -25.21
CA GLU A 234 7.04 4.03 -24.75
C GLU A 234 7.74 3.62 -23.44
N HIS A 235 7.02 3.00 -22.52
CA HIS A 235 7.61 2.38 -21.32
C HIS A 235 8.68 1.37 -21.74
N MET A 236 8.34 0.46 -22.65
CA MET A 236 9.24 -0.58 -23.12
C MET A 236 10.48 0.01 -23.81
N ALA A 237 10.28 0.92 -24.77
CA ALA A 237 11.37 1.56 -25.49
C ALA A 237 12.36 2.27 -24.55
N ARG A 238 11.86 2.98 -23.54
CA ARG A 238 12.70 3.67 -22.55
C ARG A 238 13.46 2.69 -21.66
N VAL A 239 12.85 1.56 -21.28
CA VAL A 239 13.51 0.55 -20.44
C VAL A 239 14.62 -0.17 -21.21
N ILE A 240 14.39 -0.49 -22.49
CA ILE A 240 15.44 -1.03 -23.39
C ILE A 240 16.60 -0.05 -23.50
N ALA A 241 16.31 1.22 -23.78
CA ALA A 241 17.33 2.25 -23.95
C ALA A 241 18.19 2.45 -22.68
N GLN A 242 17.66 2.11 -21.51
CA GLN A 242 18.37 2.12 -20.22
C GLN A 242 19.21 0.86 -19.98
N GLY A 243 19.29 -0.06 -20.94
CA GLY A 243 20.08 -1.29 -20.85
C GLY A 243 19.42 -2.40 -20.03
N ASP A 244 18.18 -2.22 -19.57
CA ASP A 244 17.46 -3.27 -18.87
C ASP A 244 16.71 -4.14 -19.87
N MET A 245 17.37 -5.22 -20.28
CA MET A 245 16.81 -6.18 -21.23
C MET A 245 15.89 -7.22 -20.59
N ARG A 246 15.77 -7.24 -19.24
CA ARG A 246 14.91 -8.20 -18.51
C ARG A 246 13.46 -8.25 -19.00
N PRO A 247 12.83 -7.14 -19.45
CA PRO A 247 11.47 -7.19 -19.98
C PRO A 247 11.37 -8.00 -21.29
N ILE A 248 12.42 -8.07 -22.12
CA ILE A 248 12.34 -8.63 -23.49
C ILE A 248 13.19 -9.88 -23.67
N ALA A 249 14.15 -10.12 -22.79
CA ALA A 249 15.02 -11.28 -22.83
C ALA A 249 14.20 -12.57 -22.71
N GLY A 250 14.00 -13.24 -23.85
CA GLY A 250 13.37 -14.55 -23.93
C GLY A 250 11.85 -14.59 -23.88
N ASN A 251 11.14 -13.46 -23.90
CA ASN A 251 9.67 -13.44 -23.78
C ASN A 251 8.97 -12.68 -24.93
N LYS A 252 8.33 -13.42 -25.85
CA LYS A 252 7.48 -12.84 -26.91
C LYS A 252 6.20 -12.19 -26.37
N GLU A 253 5.79 -12.53 -25.15
CA GLU A 253 4.58 -12.03 -24.47
C GLU A 253 4.87 -10.82 -23.56
N ALA A 254 6.12 -10.35 -23.51
CA ALA A 254 6.55 -9.23 -22.67
C ALA A 254 5.69 -7.97 -22.78
N MET A 255 5.28 -7.63 -24.01
CA MET A 255 4.42 -6.47 -24.24
C MET A 255 3.00 -6.70 -23.69
N ASP A 256 2.47 -7.91 -23.89
CA ASP A 256 1.15 -8.29 -23.38
C ASP A 256 1.12 -8.28 -21.85
N ASP A 257 2.19 -8.78 -21.20
CA ASP A 257 2.35 -8.72 -19.75
C ASP A 257 2.44 -7.28 -19.23
N LEU A 258 3.21 -6.43 -19.91
CA LEU A 258 3.29 -5.01 -19.58
C LEU A 258 1.92 -4.33 -19.70
N GLN A 259 1.17 -4.62 -20.76
CA GLN A 259 -0.19 -4.14 -20.95
C GLN A 259 -1.13 -4.62 -19.83
N ARG A 260 -1.09 -5.90 -19.47
CA ARG A 260 -1.88 -6.46 -18.35
C ARG A 260 -1.55 -5.77 -17.03
N ILE A 261 -0.26 -5.54 -16.74
CA ILE A 261 0.18 -4.81 -15.53
C ILE A 261 -0.34 -3.37 -15.54
N LEU A 262 -0.26 -2.67 -16.67
CA LEU A 262 -0.79 -1.32 -16.81
C LEU A 262 -2.29 -1.28 -16.55
N VAL A 263 -3.06 -2.15 -17.19
CA VAL A 263 -4.52 -2.25 -17.00
C VAL A 263 -4.86 -2.55 -15.53
N GLY A 264 -4.15 -3.50 -14.91
CA GLY A 264 -4.38 -3.86 -13.51
C GLY A 264 -4.03 -2.74 -12.53
N ARG A 265 -3.00 -1.94 -12.81
CA ARG A 265 -2.56 -0.84 -11.94
C ARG A 265 -3.18 0.51 -12.25
N GLU A 266 -3.84 0.68 -13.39
CA GLU A 266 -4.40 1.98 -13.80
C GLU A 266 -5.39 2.52 -12.75
N ARG A 267 -6.26 1.66 -12.21
CA ARG A 267 -7.21 2.04 -11.16
C ARG A 267 -6.52 2.51 -9.88
N LEU A 268 -5.33 1.97 -9.58
CA LEU A 268 -4.56 2.32 -8.40
C LEU A 268 -3.82 3.65 -8.64
N TYR A 269 -3.13 3.80 -9.77
CA TYR A 269 -2.46 5.04 -10.11
C TYR A 269 -3.39 6.24 -10.26
N ARG A 270 -4.64 6.03 -10.68
CA ARG A 270 -5.66 7.09 -10.79
C ARG A 270 -6.06 7.69 -9.43
N GLN A 271 -5.69 7.06 -8.31
CA GLN A 271 -5.89 7.61 -6.97
C GLN A 271 -4.90 8.75 -6.65
N ALA A 272 -3.88 8.96 -7.50
CA ALA A 272 -2.96 10.08 -7.37
C ALA A 272 -3.70 11.43 -7.43
N ASP A 273 -3.13 12.45 -6.81
CA ASP A 273 -3.69 13.80 -6.79
C ASP A 273 -3.76 14.39 -8.21
N VAL A 274 -2.75 14.12 -9.05
CA VAL A 274 -2.69 14.54 -10.46
C VAL A 274 -2.05 13.47 -11.35
N ALA A 275 -2.33 13.54 -12.65
CA ALA A 275 -1.70 12.71 -13.67
C ALA A 275 -1.03 13.57 -14.75
N VAL A 276 0.19 13.19 -15.14
CA VAL A 276 0.97 13.87 -16.20
C VAL A 276 1.27 12.86 -17.29
N ASP A 277 0.77 13.15 -18.50
CA ASP A 277 1.11 12.37 -19.68
C ASP A 277 2.52 12.75 -20.17
N THR A 278 3.41 11.77 -20.13
CA THR A 278 4.79 11.83 -20.63
C THR A 278 4.92 11.20 -22.01
N GLY A 279 3.83 10.66 -22.55
CA GLY A 279 3.78 10.05 -23.88
C GLY A 279 3.83 11.10 -24.98
N SER A 280 4.59 10.77 -26.02
CA SER A 280 4.76 11.57 -27.25
C SER A 280 5.15 13.05 -27.02
N SER A 281 5.65 13.37 -25.83
CA SER A 281 6.04 14.71 -25.40
C SER A 281 7.55 14.74 -25.15
N THR A 282 8.21 15.88 -25.40
CA THR A 282 9.62 16.04 -25.01
C THR A 282 9.74 16.07 -23.48
N ILE A 283 10.95 15.81 -22.96
CA ILE A 283 11.22 15.89 -21.52
C ILE A 283 10.83 17.27 -20.98
N ASP A 284 11.11 18.35 -21.72
CA ASP A 284 10.76 19.72 -21.33
C ASP A 284 9.26 19.96 -21.26
N GLN A 285 8.49 19.44 -22.23
CA GLN A 285 7.04 19.56 -22.23
C GLN A 285 6.39 18.78 -21.07
N ALA A 286 6.85 17.54 -20.85
CA ALA A 286 6.40 16.73 -19.73
C ALA A 286 6.75 17.38 -18.39
N TYR A 287 7.95 17.97 -18.30
CA TYR A 287 8.40 18.68 -17.12
C TYR A 287 7.58 19.94 -16.85
N ALA A 288 7.32 20.78 -17.85
CA ALA A 288 6.53 22.00 -17.69
C ALA A 288 5.12 21.69 -17.14
N ARG A 289 4.49 20.60 -17.59
CA ARG A 289 3.20 20.13 -17.05
C ARG A 289 3.32 19.68 -15.58
N LEU A 290 4.35 18.89 -15.28
CA LEU A 290 4.62 18.44 -13.91
C LEU A 290 4.84 19.64 -12.96
N GLU A 291 5.70 20.56 -13.36
CA GLU A 291 6.02 21.77 -12.60
C GLU A 291 4.76 22.62 -12.36
N GLN A 292 3.93 22.82 -13.38
CA GLN A 292 2.68 23.57 -13.26
C GLN A 292 1.75 22.97 -12.18
N HIS A 293 1.54 21.65 -12.20
CA HIS A 293 0.69 20.99 -11.20
C HIS A 293 1.27 21.09 -9.79
N VAL A 294 2.58 20.90 -9.65
CA VAL A 294 3.27 20.96 -8.35
C VAL A 294 3.24 22.38 -7.79
N ARG A 295 3.55 23.40 -8.59
CA ARG A 295 3.47 24.81 -8.17
C ARG A 295 2.06 25.20 -7.76
N HIS A 296 1.04 24.74 -8.49
CA HIS A 296 -0.35 24.99 -8.12
C HIS A 296 -0.71 24.36 -6.77
N ALA A 297 -0.29 23.11 -6.51
CA ALA A 297 -0.50 22.46 -5.22
C ALA A 297 0.21 23.19 -4.07
N LEU A 298 1.45 23.65 -4.30
CA LEU A 298 2.20 24.44 -3.32
C LEU A 298 1.56 25.83 -3.08
N ALA A 299 1.04 26.49 -4.11
CA ALA A 299 0.39 27.79 -3.99
C ALA A 299 -0.93 27.70 -3.22
N GLN A 300 -1.73 26.65 -3.45
CA GLN A 300 -2.95 26.40 -2.68
C GLN A 300 -2.68 26.22 -1.18
N ARG A 301 -1.49 25.75 -0.80
CA ARG A 301 -1.04 25.71 0.60
C ARG A 301 -0.92 27.11 1.20
N HIS A 302 -0.18 28.00 0.53
CA HIS A 302 0.11 29.33 1.04
C HIS A 302 -1.18 30.11 1.30
N ALA A 303 -2.15 30.00 0.39
CA ALA A 303 -3.47 30.61 0.56
C ALA A 303 -4.26 30.07 1.77
N LEU A 304 -4.09 28.80 2.13
CA LEU A 304 -4.74 28.17 3.29
C LEU A 304 -4.00 28.42 4.61
N GLY A 305 -2.67 28.61 4.56
CA GLY A 305 -1.82 28.87 5.72
C GLY A 305 -1.83 30.33 6.19
N GLU A 306 -2.16 31.29 5.32
CA GLU A 306 -2.27 32.73 5.68
C GLU A 306 -3.65 33.11 6.27
N SER A 307 -4.59 32.17 6.35
CA SER A 307 -5.93 32.37 6.94
C SER A 307 -6.08 31.81 8.37
N GLN A 308 -4.97 31.47 9.04
CA GLN A 308 -4.91 31.04 10.43
C GLN A 308 -4.01 32.00 11.24
#